data_AF-A0A919EZ58-F1
#
_entry.id   AF-A0A919EZ58-F1
#
_cell.length_a   1.000
_cell.length_b   1.000
_cell.length_c   1.000
_cell.angle_alpha   90.00
_cell.angle_beta   90.00
_cell.angle_gamma   90.00
#
_symmetry.space_group_name_H-M   'P 1'
#
loop_
_entity.id
_entity.type
_entity.pdbx_description
1 polymer ?
#
loop_
_entity_poly.entity_id
_entity_poly.type
_entity_poly.pdbx_seq_one_letter_code
_entity_poly.pdbx_strand_id
1 'polypeptide(L)'
;MHHLIPLLAAVPLFGAALLVATGRRLSRAAAEITGFVFSGGTAALALVLLLNSAPPMTEWVGGWLPVDAESVGILVVGDGPALGMAALASLLTLAALAYSWRYFDQPPRERTGSFTALMLVFQGAMCGFAVAGDLFNAFVFFELMSVVAYALTGYRIDEAKAVQGALAFGVVNSLGAYAMLMGIALLYARTGELAMAKIGRGLDAAAGPGGPDALVLASFVLVLTGLLVKATAVPFHFWLPDAHAVAPTPVCMLLSGVMVELGSYGVWRVYGTVFAGPGGIPAADLTRALVTLGTLTAVTGAVMCWYQRHIKRLLACSTVAHTGLFLVGLGVLTPEGDDGVALYLLGHAGVKAALFACAGVLLDRFGSVDEHALHGRARRLRATGVMFAVGAAALAGLPPFGTALGKAVAEEAVGGPLTAVYVVVSAITGGAVLRVTARVFLGLGPRPQEAEYEISGSDEEPETSGRLRRIPDTMTTVPAVLLAASLAVGVVPGFGALVARSVNEAGSGGAHASVHWTGHGLLLDAASTVLAAALAGLAVTRPRRAAAPDRAAPLRRLQSGHVGDYVAWLLVGAAFLGALALPGVLGG
;
A
#
# COMPACT_ATOMS: atom_id res chain seq x y z
N MET A 1 2.66 -22.43 19.90
CA MET A 1 2.48 -21.82 18.57
C MET A 1 3.03 -20.39 18.50
N HIS A 2 3.00 -19.59 19.58
CA HIS A 2 3.48 -18.20 19.60
C HIS A 2 4.99 -18.06 19.28
N HIS A 3 5.83 -19.03 19.68
CA HIS A 3 7.25 -19.10 19.31
C HIS A 3 7.53 -19.12 17.79
N LEU A 4 6.51 -19.36 16.95
CA LEU A 4 6.66 -19.40 15.50
C LEU A 4 6.50 -18.02 14.85
N ILE A 5 5.96 -17.01 15.54
CA ILE A 5 5.74 -15.66 14.98
C ILE A 5 7.05 -15.02 14.47
N PRO A 6 8.18 -15.06 15.20
CA PRO A 6 9.43 -14.49 14.72
C PRO A 6 9.94 -15.11 13.41
N LEU A 7 9.53 -16.35 13.11
CA LEU A 7 9.92 -17.04 11.89
C LEU A 7 9.31 -16.39 10.63
N LEU A 8 8.23 -15.62 10.76
CA LEU A 8 7.65 -14.85 9.65
C LEU A 8 8.63 -13.85 9.04
N ALA A 9 9.49 -13.25 9.87
CA ALA A 9 10.58 -12.39 9.42
C ALA A 9 11.87 -13.19 9.17
N ALA A 10 12.20 -14.14 10.06
CA ALA A 10 13.49 -14.83 10.02
C ALA A 10 13.63 -15.81 8.83
N VAL A 11 12.60 -16.54 8.46
CA VAL A 11 12.62 -17.53 7.35
C VAL A 11 12.97 -16.88 6.00
N PRO A 12 12.28 -15.80 5.55
CA PRO A 12 12.63 -15.17 4.29
C PRO A 12 13.99 -14.47 4.35
N LEU A 13 14.38 -13.87 5.48
CA LEU A 13 15.71 -13.29 5.67
C LEU A 13 16.83 -14.34 5.58
N PHE A 14 16.62 -15.52 6.17
CA PHE A 14 17.54 -16.64 6.06
C PHE A 14 17.63 -17.14 4.61
N GLY A 15 16.51 -17.25 3.91
CA GLY A 15 16.47 -17.59 2.49
C GLY A 15 17.25 -16.59 1.62
N ALA A 16 17.13 -15.30 1.92
CA ALA A 16 17.90 -14.25 1.25
C ALA A 16 19.41 -14.40 1.52
N ALA A 17 19.81 -14.61 2.77
CA ALA A 17 21.21 -14.82 3.14
C ALA A 17 21.81 -16.06 2.45
N LEU A 18 21.04 -17.16 2.38
CA LEU A 18 21.44 -18.37 1.67
C LEU A 18 21.64 -18.10 0.17
N LEU A 19 20.72 -17.37 -0.46
CA LEU A 19 20.83 -16.99 -1.87
C LEU A 19 22.04 -16.09 -2.13
N VAL A 20 22.35 -15.15 -1.25
CA VAL A 20 23.55 -14.32 -1.38
C VAL A 20 24.82 -15.16 -1.24
N ALA A 21 24.87 -16.07 -0.25
CA ALA A 21 26.04 -16.90 0.01
C ALA A 21 26.29 -17.95 -1.09
N THR A 22 25.23 -18.50 -1.67
CA THR A 22 25.32 -19.64 -2.62
C THR A 22 24.98 -19.28 -4.07
N GLY A 23 24.39 -18.12 -4.32
CA GLY A 23 23.82 -17.72 -5.62
C GLY A 23 24.82 -17.78 -6.78
N ARG A 24 26.10 -17.44 -6.54
CA ARG A 24 27.18 -17.54 -7.55
C ARG A 24 27.44 -18.98 -8.02
N ARG A 25 27.05 -19.98 -7.23
CA ARG A 25 27.21 -21.41 -7.52
C ARG A 25 25.92 -22.06 -8.02
N LEU A 26 24.78 -21.42 -7.81
CA LEU A 26 23.47 -21.95 -8.19
C LEU A 26 23.16 -21.64 -9.65
N SER A 27 22.44 -22.54 -10.30
CA SER A 27 21.76 -22.21 -11.55
C SER A 27 20.62 -21.22 -11.25
N ARG A 28 20.21 -20.44 -12.25
CA ARG A 28 19.08 -19.52 -12.14
C ARG A 28 17.82 -20.23 -11.61
N ALA A 29 17.50 -21.38 -12.18
CA ALA A 29 16.33 -22.15 -11.79
C ALA A 29 16.42 -22.58 -10.31
N ALA A 30 17.61 -22.99 -9.84
CA ALA A 30 17.79 -23.33 -8.43
C ALA A 30 17.59 -22.11 -7.53
N ALA A 31 18.16 -20.94 -7.88
CA ALA A 31 17.98 -19.71 -7.12
C ALA A 31 16.51 -19.23 -7.08
N GLU A 32 15.80 -19.32 -8.21
CA GLU A 32 14.36 -19.03 -8.28
C GLU A 32 13.59 -20.02 -7.39
N ILE A 33 13.78 -21.34 -7.55
CA ILE A 33 13.12 -22.38 -6.72
C ILE A 33 13.38 -22.14 -5.23
N THR A 34 14.61 -21.85 -4.82
CA THR A 34 14.93 -21.50 -3.43
C THR A 34 14.08 -20.32 -2.95
N GLY A 35 13.95 -19.28 -3.76
CA GLY A 35 13.03 -18.17 -3.51
C GLY A 35 11.59 -18.60 -3.26
N PHE A 36 11.03 -19.46 -4.11
CA PHE A 36 9.66 -19.99 -3.95
C PHE A 36 9.50 -20.81 -2.69
N VAL A 37 10.49 -21.63 -2.35
CA VAL A 37 10.43 -22.48 -1.15
C VAL A 37 10.39 -21.61 0.10
N PHE A 38 11.27 -20.61 0.23
CA PHE A 38 11.28 -19.72 1.39
C PHE A 38 10.05 -18.79 1.44
N SER A 39 9.68 -18.19 0.31
CA SER A 39 8.51 -17.33 0.22
C SER A 39 7.21 -18.10 0.51
N GLY A 40 7.02 -19.25 -0.15
CA GLY A 40 5.86 -20.12 0.02
C GLY A 40 5.79 -20.74 1.42
N GLY A 41 6.92 -21.14 2.00
CA GLY A 41 6.99 -21.62 3.38
C GLY A 41 6.57 -20.54 4.38
N THR A 42 6.97 -19.29 4.15
CA THR A 42 6.54 -18.16 4.99
C THR A 42 5.05 -17.86 4.81
N ALA A 43 4.53 -17.90 3.58
CA ALA A 43 3.10 -17.72 3.31
C ALA A 43 2.25 -18.80 3.98
N ALA A 44 2.69 -20.07 3.91
CA ALA A 44 2.03 -21.18 4.59
C ALA A 44 2.06 -20.98 6.12
N LEU A 45 3.20 -20.57 6.68
CA LEU A 45 3.31 -20.26 8.10
C LEU A 45 2.37 -19.12 8.51
N ALA A 46 2.33 -18.03 7.74
CA ALA A 46 1.47 -16.88 8.01
C ALA A 46 -0.02 -17.28 8.02
N LEU A 47 -0.45 -18.11 7.06
CA LEU A 47 -1.81 -18.63 7.02
C LEU A 47 -2.12 -19.56 8.21
N VAL A 48 -1.21 -20.46 8.57
CA VAL A 48 -1.40 -21.34 9.74
C VAL A 48 -1.52 -20.53 11.02
N LEU A 49 -0.68 -19.51 11.20
CA LEU A 49 -0.76 -18.63 12.37
C LEU A 49 -2.05 -17.82 12.36
N LEU A 50 -2.44 -17.25 11.21
CA LEU A 50 -3.69 -16.50 11.06
C LEU A 50 -4.92 -17.34 11.43
N LEU A 51 -4.97 -18.61 11.02
CA LEU A 51 -6.07 -19.52 11.37
C LEU A 51 -6.13 -19.85 12.88
N ASN A 52 -5.06 -19.55 13.63
CA ASN A 52 -4.94 -19.79 15.06
C ASN A 52 -4.70 -18.49 15.84
N SER A 53 -5.13 -17.34 15.31
CA SER A 53 -4.87 -16.02 15.87
C SER A 53 -5.73 -15.66 17.10
N ALA A 54 -6.67 -16.54 17.49
CA ALA A 54 -7.58 -16.34 18.62
C ALA A 54 -7.36 -17.40 19.71
N PRO A 55 -6.99 -17.03 20.96
CA PRO A 55 -6.70 -15.66 21.41
C PRO A 55 -5.40 -15.09 20.78
N PRO A 56 -5.22 -13.76 20.78
CA PRO A 56 -4.00 -13.11 20.28
C PRO A 56 -2.74 -13.71 20.87
N MET A 57 -1.75 -13.92 20.02
CA MET A 57 -0.51 -14.59 20.38
C MET A 57 0.57 -13.55 20.67
N THR A 58 1.25 -13.65 21.80
CA THR A 58 2.38 -12.78 22.15
C THR A 58 3.62 -13.59 22.40
N GLU A 59 4.76 -13.15 21.89
CA GLU A 59 6.05 -13.80 22.12
C GLU A 59 7.13 -12.78 22.46
N TRP A 60 7.85 -13.04 23.55
CA TRP A 60 9.05 -12.30 23.93
C TRP A 60 10.27 -13.05 23.38
N VAL A 61 10.86 -12.50 22.32
CA VAL A 61 11.92 -13.18 21.58
C VAL A 61 13.12 -13.45 22.49
N GLY A 62 13.64 -14.68 22.45
CA GLY A 62 14.81 -15.09 23.22
C GLY A 62 14.55 -15.39 24.69
N GLY A 63 13.28 -15.44 25.13
CA GLY A 63 12.93 -15.76 26.51
C GLY A 63 13.14 -14.60 27.49
N TRP A 64 13.32 -13.37 26.98
CA TRP A 64 13.40 -12.14 27.77
C TRP A 64 12.02 -11.74 28.29
N LEU A 65 11.51 -12.54 29.22
CA LEU A 65 10.22 -12.34 29.86
C LEU A 65 10.26 -11.09 30.75
N PRO A 66 9.14 -10.37 30.88
CA PRO A 66 9.04 -9.26 31.83
C PRO A 66 9.30 -9.71 33.27
N VAL A 67 10.12 -8.96 33.99
CA VAL A 67 10.38 -9.12 35.43
C VAL A 67 9.83 -7.88 36.12
N ASP A 68 8.97 -8.06 37.12
CA ASP A 68 8.33 -6.95 37.85
C ASP A 68 7.63 -5.93 36.91
N ALA A 69 6.98 -6.44 35.87
CA ALA A 69 6.33 -5.68 34.79
C ALA A 69 7.27 -4.90 33.86
N GLU A 70 8.58 -4.86 34.10
CA GLU A 70 9.60 -4.25 33.26
C GLU A 70 10.23 -5.28 32.30
N SER A 71 10.52 -4.91 31.06
CA SER A 71 11.19 -5.81 30.10
C SER A 71 12.01 -5.06 29.08
N VAL A 72 13.19 -5.59 28.77
CA VAL A 72 14.08 -5.12 27.69
C VAL A 72 14.00 -6.04 26.46
N GLY A 73 13.08 -7.00 26.45
CA GLY A 73 12.92 -7.97 25.36
C GLY A 73 12.23 -7.39 24.12
N ILE A 74 12.37 -8.08 22.98
CA ILE A 74 11.63 -7.77 21.75
C ILE A 74 10.27 -8.46 21.83
N LEU A 75 9.20 -7.69 21.69
CA LEU A 75 7.83 -8.20 21.70
C LEU A 75 7.33 -8.35 20.27
N VAL A 76 6.86 -9.54 19.91
CA VAL A 76 6.08 -9.76 18.69
C VAL A 76 4.65 -10.17 19.03
N VAL A 77 3.70 -9.64 18.28
CA VAL A 77 2.27 -9.84 18.48
C VAL A 77 1.67 -10.40 17.19
N GLY A 78 1.03 -11.57 17.31
CA GLY A 78 0.28 -12.24 16.25
C GLY A 78 -1.20 -12.23 16.60
N ASP A 79 -1.87 -11.12 16.30
CA ASP A 79 -3.33 -11.03 16.27
C ASP A 79 -3.86 -11.10 14.82
N GLY A 80 -5.18 -11.10 14.65
CA GLY A 80 -5.82 -11.26 13.34
C GLY A 80 -5.31 -10.26 12.28
N PRO A 81 -5.33 -8.94 12.53
CA PRO A 81 -4.85 -7.95 11.58
C PRO A 81 -3.35 -8.04 11.29
N ALA A 82 -2.50 -8.25 12.30
CA ALA A 82 -1.06 -8.40 12.12
C ALA A 82 -0.73 -9.62 11.24
N LEU A 83 -1.33 -10.78 11.55
CA LEU A 83 -1.12 -12.02 10.80
C LEU A 83 -1.80 -11.97 9.43
N GLY A 84 -2.91 -11.24 9.29
CA GLY A 84 -3.58 -10.97 8.02
C GLY A 84 -2.69 -10.18 7.07
N MET A 85 -2.08 -9.10 7.56
CA MET A 85 -1.13 -8.30 6.77
C MET A 85 0.15 -9.09 6.43
N ALA A 86 0.68 -9.91 7.35
CA ALA A 86 1.82 -10.78 7.09
C ALA A 86 1.50 -11.86 6.04
N ALA A 87 0.30 -12.45 6.09
CA ALA A 87 -0.18 -13.39 5.09
C ALA A 87 -0.35 -12.72 3.72
N LEU A 88 -0.96 -11.53 3.67
CA LEU A 88 -1.11 -10.74 2.44
C LEU A 88 0.25 -10.42 1.82
N ALA A 89 1.21 -9.93 2.61
CA ALA A 89 2.56 -9.61 2.15
C ALA A 89 3.28 -10.84 1.58
N SER A 90 3.16 -11.99 2.26
CA SER A 90 3.78 -13.24 1.83
C SER A 90 3.14 -13.79 0.55
N LEU A 91 1.80 -13.80 0.46
CA LEU A 91 1.07 -14.28 -0.72
C LEU A 91 1.33 -13.40 -1.95
N LEU A 92 1.35 -12.08 -1.79
CA LEU A 92 1.69 -11.17 -2.88
C LEU A 92 3.16 -11.29 -3.29
N THR A 93 4.08 -11.53 -2.35
CA THR A 93 5.49 -11.77 -2.70
C THR A 93 5.63 -13.05 -3.50
N LEU A 94 4.94 -14.13 -3.09
CA LEU A 94 4.90 -15.38 -3.84
C LEU A 94 4.33 -15.18 -5.24
N ALA A 95 3.25 -14.39 -5.38
CA ALA A 95 2.66 -14.03 -6.67
C ALA A 95 3.61 -13.19 -7.54
N ALA A 96 4.33 -12.23 -6.94
CA ALA A 96 5.33 -11.42 -7.64
C ALA A 96 6.51 -12.27 -8.12
N LEU A 97 6.98 -13.23 -7.30
CA LEU A 97 8.01 -14.19 -7.70
C LEU A 97 7.51 -15.11 -8.83
N ALA A 98 6.26 -15.59 -8.75
CA ALA A 98 5.58 -16.37 -9.81
C ALA A 98 5.49 -15.61 -11.13
N TYR A 99 5.10 -14.34 -11.06
CA TYR A 99 5.07 -13.46 -12.22
C TYR A 99 6.47 -13.24 -12.79
N SER A 100 7.46 -13.04 -11.92
CA SER A 100 8.85 -12.80 -12.31
C SER A 100 9.62 -14.08 -12.72
N TRP A 101 8.95 -15.24 -12.80
CA TRP A 101 9.61 -16.48 -13.17
C TRP A 101 10.23 -16.35 -14.56
N ARG A 102 11.56 -16.47 -14.64
CA ARG A 102 12.33 -16.25 -15.88
C ARG A 102 12.16 -14.85 -16.50
N TYR A 103 11.77 -13.86 -15.72
CA TYR A 103 11.42 -12.51 -16.18
C TYR A 103 12.62 -11.69 -16.61
N PHE A 104 13.58 -11.46 -15.71
CA PHE A 104 14.78 -10.69 -16.03
C PHE A 104 15.70 -11.41 -17.02
N ASP A 105 16.50 -10.64 -17.74
CA ASP A 105 17.65 -11.15 -18.50
C ASP A 105 18.55 -12.03 -17.66
N GLN A 106 19.44 -12.82 -18.29
CA GLN A 106 20.51 -13.49 -17.55
C GLN A 106 21.32 -12.42 -16.80
N PRO A 107 21.20 -12.30 -15.45
CA PRO A 107 22.13 -11.44 -14.75
C PRO A 107 23.54 -11.99 -15.04
N PRO A 108 24.57 -11.13 -15.12
CA PRO A 108 25.95 -11.61 -15.11
C PRO A 108 26.07 -12.67 -14.02
N ARG A 109 26.78 -13.80 -14.26
CA ARG A 109 26.82 -14.96 -13.33
C ARG A 109 27.04 -14.56 -11.87
N GLU A 110 27.73 -13.45 -11.64
CA GLU A 110 28.03 -12.82 -10.36
C GLU A 110 26.82 -12.27 -9.58
N ARG A 111 25.67 -12.02 -10.23
CA ARG A 111 24.43 -11.46 -9.64
C ARG A 111 23.26 -12.45 -9.67
N THR A 112 23.54 -13.75 -9.88
CA THR A 112 22.49 -14.79 -9.90
C THR A 112 21.81 -14.88 -8.53
N GLY A 113 20.50 -14.67 -8.49
CA GLY A 113 19.69 -14.76 -7.27
C GLY A 113 19.59 -13.47 -6.45
N SER A 114 20.27 -12.38 -6.82
CA SER A 114 20.24 -11.11 -6.08
C SER A 114 18.84 -10.48 -6.03
N PHE A 115 18.11 -10.48 -7.15
CA PHE A 115 16.72 -10.01 -7.18
C PHE A 115 15.83 -10.81 -6.21
N THR A 116 15.88 -12.15 -6.30
CA THR A 116 15.12 -13.05 -5.43
C THR A 116 15.49 -12.86 -3.96
N ALA A 117 16.78 -12.68 -3.66
CA ALA A 117 17.22 -12.38 -2.30
C ALA A 117 16.62 -11.06 -1.79
N LEU A 118 16.67 -9.98 -2.58
CA LEU A 118 16.04 -8.70 -2.22
C LEU A 118 14.53 -8.84 -2.02
N MET A 119 13.82 -9.57 -2.89
CA MET A 119 12.38 -9.84 -2.71
C MET A 119 12.09 -10.58 -1.40
N LEU A 120 12.94 -11.53 -1.00
CA LEU A 120 12.83 -12.20 0.30
C LEU A 120 13.15 -11.28 1.48
N VAL A 121 14.18 -10.42 1.40
CA VAL A 121 14.42 -9.42 2.46
C VAL A 121 13.21 -8.48 2.57
N PHE A 122 12.63 -8.08 1.44
CA PHE A 122 11.43 -7.24 1.42
C PHE A 122 10.24 -7.92 2.09
N GLN A 123 10.02 -9.20 1.81
CA GLN A 123 8.99 -10.02 2.48
C GLN A 123 9.22 -10.09 4.00
N GLY A 124 10.46 -10.39 4.43
CA GLY A 124 10.80 -10.45 5.84
C GLY A 124 10.60 -9.12 6.56
N ALA A 125 10.92 -8.01 5.90
CA ALA A 125 10.70 -6.67 6.43
C ALA A 125 9.21 -6.33 6.57
N MET A 126 8.41 -6.61 5.54
CA MET A 126 6.96 -6.42 5.58
C MET A 126 6.28 -7.27 6.67
N CYS A 127 6.63 -8.56 6.76
CA CYS A 127 6.11 -9.45 7.80
C CYS A 127 6.54 -9.02 9.20
N GLY A 128 7.81 -8.64 9.36
CA GLY A 128 8.36 -8.16 10.63
C GLY A 128 7.67 -6.88 11.12
N PHE A 129 7.42 -5.93 10.22
CA PHE A 129 6.67 -4.72 10.54
C PHE A 129 5.23 -5.04 10.98
N ALA A 130 4.55 -5.95 10.29
CA ALA A 130 3.17 -6.31 10.58
C ALA A 130 2.98 -6.88 12.00
N VAL A 131 3.92 -7.71 12.47
CA VAL A 131 3.86 -8.41 13.77
C VAL A 131 4.65 -7.74 14.89
N ALA A 132 5.24 -6.56 14.66
CA ALA A 132 6.01 -5.85 15.67
C ALA A 132 5.11 -5.39 16.83
N GLY A 133 5.43 -5.78 18.05
CA GLY A 133 4.75 -5.36 19.29
C GLY A 133 5.39 -4.17 19.99
N ASP A 134 6.54 -3.71 19.49
CA ASP A 134 7.29 -2.57 20.01
C ASP A 134 7.62 -1.57 18.88
N LEU A 135 7.65 -0.28 19.22
CA LEU A 135 7.81 0.78 18.22
C LEU A 135 9.19 0.80 17.59
N PHE A 136 10.24 0.46 18.33
CA PHE A 136 11.60 0.49 17.82
C PHE A 136 11.81 -0.61 16.77
N ASN A 137 11.37 -1.83 17.05
CA ASN A 137 11.44 -2.93 16.09
C ASN A 137 10.49 -2.70 14.90
N ALA A 138 9.32 -2.09 15.12
CA ALA A 138 8.48 -1.60 14.03
C ALA A 138 9.26 -0.60 13.15
N PHE A 139 9.99 0.37 13.73
CA PHE A 139 10.87 1.27 12.98
C PHE A 139 11.98 0.52 12.23
N VAL A 140 12.64 -0.47 12.85
CA VAL A 140 13.70 -1.27 12.21
C VAL A 140 13.18 -1.97 10.96
N PHE A 141 12.03 -2.63 11.06
CA PHE A 141 11.42 -3.29 9.91
C PHE A 141 10.83 -2.29 8.89
N PHE A 142 10.30 -1.16 9.35
CA PHE A 142 9.85 -0.06 8.50
C PHE A 142 10.99 0.46 7.62
N GLU A 143 12.17 0.69 8.21
CA GLU A 143 13.33 1.17 7.47
C GLU A 143 13.97 0.08 6.63
N LEU A 144 14.08 -1.16 7.12
CA LEU A 144 14.53 -2.29 6.30
C LEU A 144 13.64 -2.46 5.05
N MET A 145 12.32 -2.32 5.22
CA MET A 145 11.35 -2.35 4.13
C MET A 145 11.59 -1.21 3.13
N SER A 146 11.87 0.02 3.60
CA SER A 146 12.28 1.15 2.75
C SER A 146 13.57 0.85 1.98
N VAL A 147 14.60 0.39 2.70
CA VAL A 147 15.95 0.15 2.19
C VAL A 147 15.95 -0.81 1.03
N VAL A 148 15.24 -1.92 1.21
CA VAL A 148 15.13 -2.94 0.17
C VAL A 148 14.25 -2.45 -0.97
N ALA A 149 13.17 -1.72 -0.70
CA ALA A 149 12.27 -1.20 -1.72
C ALA A 149 12.97 -0.20 -2.66
N TYR A 150 13.85 0.69 -2.16
CA TYR A 150 14.62 1.55 -3.07
C TYR A 150 15.72 0.80 -3.81
N ALA A 151 16.36 -0.19 -3.20
CA ALA A 151 17.33 -1.04 -3.89
C ALA A 151 16.66 -1.82 -5.05
N LEU A 152 15.43 -2.30 -4.83
CA LEU A 152 14.60 -2.93 -5.85
C LEU A 152 14.10 -1.94 -6.92
N THR A 153 13.80 -0.69 -6.52
CA THR A 153 13.40 0.38 -7.46
C THR A 153 14.56 0.75 -8.39
N GLY A 154 15.78 0.89 -7.84
CA GLY A 154 17.01 1.19 -8.57
C GLY A 154 17.74 -0.04 -9.07
N TYR A 155 17.05 -1.17 -9.29
CA TYR A 155 17.70 -2.44 -9.65
C TYR A 155 18.51 -2.36 -10.94
N ARG A 156 18.04 -1.58 -11.92
CA ARG A 156 18.75 -1.25 -13.16
C ARG A 156 19.66 -0.04 -12.96
N ILE A 157 20.77 -0.26 -12.26
CA ILE A 157 21.73 0.78 -11.85
C ILE A 157 22.40 1.54 -13.01
N ASP A 158 22.35 0.95 -14.21
CA ASP A 158 22.84 1.49 -15.47
C ASP A 158 21.90 2.55 -16.08
N GLU A 159 20.63 2.56 -15.66
CA GLU A 159 19.65 3.55 -16.08
C GLU A 159 19.62 4.75 -15.12
N ALA A 160 20.06 5.92 -15.59
CA ALA A 160 20.06 7.15 -14.77
C ALA A 160 18.68 7.47 -14.17
N LYS A 161 17.60 7.23 -14.91
CA LYS A 161 16.22 7.41 -14.44
C LYS A 161 15.88 6.50 -13.26
N ALA A 162 16.30 5.23 -13.31
CA ALA A 162 16.06 4.27 -12.23
C ALA A 162 16.82 4.67 -10.96
N VAL A 163 18.08 5.08 -11.09
CA VAL A 163 18.88 5.58 -9.96
C VAL A 163 18.27 6.85 -9.36
N GLN A 164 17.87 7.82 -10.19
CA GLN A 164 17.25 9.05 -9.72
C GLN A 164 15.92 8.78 -8.99
N GLY A 165 15.07 7.92 -9.53
CA GLY A 165 13.81 7.53 -8.89
C GLY A 165 14.02 6.80 -7.56
N ALA A 166 15.01 5.92 -7.48
CA ALA A 166 15.40 5.24 -6.25
C ALA A 166 15.93 6.21 -5.18
N LEU A 167 16.75 7.20 -5.57
CA LEU A 167 17.24 8.23 -4.66
C LEU A 167 16.11 9.12 -4.12
N ALA A 168 15.21 9.57 -4.99
CA ALA A 168 14.06 10.36 -4.57
C ALA A 168 13.14 9.59 -3.61
N PHE A 169 12.85 8.32 -3.93
CA PHE A 169 12.16 7.41 -3.01
C PHE A 169 12.89 7.32 -1.67
N GLY A 170 14.21 7.06 -1.71
CA GLY A 170 15.03 6.76 -0.54
C GLY A 170 15.08 7.94 0.41
N VAL A 171 15.39 9.14 -0.09
CA VAL A 171 15.47 10.34 0.73
C VAL A 171 14.14 10.65 1.40
N VAL A 172 13.02 10.62 0.66
CA VAL A 172 11.70 10.96 1.23
C VAL A 172 11.27 9.93 2.28
N ASN A 173 11.45 8.63 2.01
CA ASN A 173 11.08 7.59 2.97
C ASN A 173 11.99 7.58 4.21
N SER A 174 13.30 7.75 4.05
CA SER A 174 14.23 7.78 5.19
C SER A 174 14.03 9.03 6.06
N LEU A 175 13.69 10.19 5.49
CA LEU A 175 13.30 11.36 6.29
C LEU A 175 12.05 11.09 7.13
N GLY A 176 11.04 10.43 6.55
CA GLY A 176 9.87 9.95 7.29
C GLY A 176 10.25 8.97 8.41
N ALA A 177 11.16 8.04 8.13
CA ALA A 177 11.65 7.08 9.12
C ALA A 177 12.42 7.77 10.26
N TYR A 178 13.25 8.77 9.96
CA TYR A 178 13.97 9.54 10.98
C TYR A 178 13.04 10.40 11.82
N ALA A 179 11.98 10.98 11.23
CA ALA A 179 10.92 11.62 11.99
C ALA A 179 10.28 10.62 12.96
N MET A 180 9.90 9.43 12.48
CA MET A 180 9.35 8.38 13.33
C MET A 180 10.31 7.99 14.47
N LEU A 181 11.58 7.78 14.18
CA LEU A 181 12.59 7.45 15.18
C LEU A 181 12.73 8.55 16.25
N MET A 182 12.70 9.83 15.84
CA MET A 182 12.72 10.95 16.78
C MET A 182 11.49 10.94 17.69
N GLY A 183 10.30 10.69 17.13
CA GLY A 183 9.08 10.55 17.93
C GLY A 183 9.13 9.38 18.91
N ILE A 184 9.74 8.25 18.50
CA ILE A 184 9.98 7.09 19.39
C ILE A 184 10.93 7.47 20.52
N ALA A 185 12.00 8.21 20.24
CA ALA A 185 12.95 8.66 21.25
C ALA A 185 12.28 9.57 22.30
N LEU A 186 11.38 10.46 21.87
CA LEU A 186 10.60 11.30 22.77
C LEU A 186 9.63 10.49 23.64
N LEU A 187 8.92 9.51 23.07
CA LEU A 187 8.09 8.59 23.85
C LEU A 187 8.92 7.82 24.88
N TYR A 188 10.08 7.30 24.48
CA TYR A 188 10.97 6.59 25.38
C TYR A 188 11.47 7.50 26.51
N ALA A 189 11.79 8.76 26.23
CA ALA A 189 12.15 9.73 27.27
C ALA A 189 11.00 10.01 28.26
N ARG A 190 9.74 9.84 27.84
CA ARG A 190 8.56 10.03 28.68
C ARG A 190 8.18 8.80 29.49
N THR A 191 8.22 7.62 28.87
CA THR A 191 7.66 6.38 29.46
C THR A 191 8.72 5.38 29.89
N GLY A 192 9.95 5.47 29.38
CA GLY A 192 11.00 4.46 29.56
C GLY A 192 10.75 3.16 28.80
N GLU A 193 9.72 3.10 27.97
CA GLU A 193 9.20 1.87 27.38
C GLU A 193 9.23 1.89 25.84
N LEU A 194 9.39 0.71 25.23
CA LEU A 194 9.37 0.54 23.77
C LEU A 194 8.18 -0.30 23.28
N ALA A 195 7.65 -1.19 24.12
CA ALA A 195 6.49 -2.00 23.80
C ALA A 195 5.24 -1.10 23.68
N MET A 196 4.53 -1.17 22.54
CA MET A 196 3.45 -0.23 22.21
C MET A 196 2.39 -0.16 23.31
N ALA A 197 1.92 -1.32 23.77
CA ALA A 197 0.89 -1.42 24.82
C ALA A 197 1.36 -0.85 26.17
N LYS A 198 2.66 -0.91 26.46
CA LYS A 198 3.22 -0.34 27.69
C LYS A 198 3.39 1.17 27.59
N ILE A 199 3.80 1.68 26.42
CA ILE A 199 3.84 3.11 26.17
C ILE A 199 2.45 3.71 26.38
N GLY A 200 1.40 3.13 25.79
CA GLY A 200 0.02 3.60 25.98
C GLY A 200 -0.39 3.67 27.45
N ARG A 201 -0.16 2.59 28.22
CA ARG A 201 -0.43 2.59 29.67
C ARG A 201 0.40 3.62 30.44
N GLY A 202 1.66 3.81 30.07
CA GLY A 202 2.54 4.81 30.68
C GLY A 202 2.07 6.24 30.42
N LEU A 203 1.58 6.53 29.22
CA LEU A 203 0.95 7.81 28.89
C LEU A 203 -0.32 8.03 29.71
N ASP A 204 -1.20 7.02 29.78
CA ASP A 204 -2.44 7.08 30.55
C ASP A 204 -2.19 7.27 32.06
N ALA A 205 -1.17 6.62 32.61
CA ALA A 205 -0.78 6.79 34.01
C ALA A 205 -0.18 8.17 34.30
N ALA A 206 0.50 8.77 33.31
CA ALA A 206 1.06 10.12 33.39
C ALA A 206 0.05 11.22 33.04
N ALA A 207 -1.19 10.86 32.69
CA ALA A 207 -2.24 11.80 32.34
C ALA A 207 -2.63 12.64 33.56
N GLY A 208 -2.29 13.92 33.53
CA GLY A 208 -2.72 14.90 34.52
C GLY A 208 -4.10 15.49 34.18
N PRO A 209 -4.64 16.39 35.04
CA PRO A 209 -5.91 17.08 34.80
C PRO A 209 -5.95 17.89 33.49
N GLY A 210 -4.79 18.26 32.93
CA GLY A 210 -4.67 19.05 31.70
C GLY A 210 -4.53 18.26 30.40
N GLY A 211 -4.67 16.92 30.43
CA GLY A 211 -4.56 16.09 29.22
C GLY A 211 -3.11 15.87 28.72
N PRO A 212 -2.92 15.47 27.45
CA PRO A 212 -1.60 15.25 26.86
C PRO A 212 -0.78 16.54 26.78
N ASP A 213 0.53 16.44 27.00
CA ASP A 213 1.43 17.60 26.91
C ASP A 213 2.01 17.79 25.50
N ALA A 214 2.75 18.89 25.31
CA ALA A 214 3.39 19.21 24.04
C ALA A 214 4.41 18.15 23.58
N LEU A 215 5.00 17.38 24.51
CA LEU A 215 5.95 16.32 24.18
C LEU A 215 5.22 15.09 23.63
N VAL A 216 4.05 14.72 24.18
CA VAL A 216 3.19 13.67 23.63
C VAL A 216 2.70 14.05 22.23
N LEU A 217 2.27 15.30 22.04
CA LEU A 217 1.86 15.79 20.72
C LEU A 217 3.01 15.78 19.71
N ALA A 218 4.19 16.29 20.07
CA ALA A 218 5.35 16.25 19.19
C ALA A 218 5.73 14.81 18.82
N SER A 219 5.70 13.90 19.79
CA SER A 219 5.94 12.47 19.58
C SER A 219 4.95 11.87 18.59
N PHE A 220 3.65 12.12 18.78
CA PHE A 220 2.58 11.68 17.90
C PHE A 220 2.80 12.18 16.47
N VAL A 221 3.00 13.49 16.29
CA VAL A 221 3.18 14.10 14.97
C VAL A 221 4.36 13.47 14.24
N LEU A 222 5.48 13.27 14.93
CA LEU A 222 6.70 12.71 14.36
C LEU A 222 6.54 11.22 13.99
N VAL A 223 5.94 10.40 14.86
CA VAL A 223 5.64 8.99 14.58
C VAL A 223 4.66 8.85 13.42
N LEU A 224 3.55 9.58 13.46
CA LEU A 224 2.53 9.51 12.43
C LEU A 224 3.02 10.07 11.09
N THR A 225 3.91 11.06 11.08
CA THR A 225 4.53 11.57 9.85
C THR A 225 5.24 10.46 9.09
N GLY A 226 6.04 9.63 9.77
CA GLY A 226 6.70 8.48 9.10
C GLY A 226 5.69 7.49 8.50
N LEU A 227 4.66 7.14 9.26
CA LEU A 227 3.61 6.24 8.81
C LEU A 227 2.81 6.81 7.63
N LEU A 228 2.50 8.11 7.64
CA LEU A 228 1.79 8.81 6.57
C LEU A 228 2.66 9.01 5.32
N VAL A 229 3.98 9.16 5.48
CA VAL A 229 4.93 9.10 4.36
C VAL A 229 4.85 7.73 3.68
N LYS A 230 4.86 6.64 4.46
CA LYS A 230 4.72 5.27 3.92
C LYS A 230 3.36 5.02 3.28
N ALA A 231 2.30 5.52 3.90
CA ALA A 231 0.94 5.46 3.39
C ALA A 231 0.71 6.39 2.20
N THR A 232 1.68 7.23 1.80
CA THR A 232 1.55 8.15 0.67
C THR A 232 0.40 9.15 0.83
N ALA A 233 0.15 9.60 2.05
CA ALA A 233 -0.82 10.66 2.32
C ALA A 233 -0.33 11.99 1.74
N VAL A 234 -1.23 12.88 1.33
CA VAL A 234 -0.88 14.26 0.96
C VAL A 234 -0.51 15.04 2.23
N PRO A 235 0.60 15.82 2.23
CA PRO A 235 1.48 16.13 1.08
C PRO A 235 2.69 15.19 0.90
N PHE A 236 2.82 14.09 1.63
CA PHE A 236 3.95 13.15 1.57
C PHE A 236 3.98 12.20 0.34
N HIS A 237 2.91 12.16 -0.46
CA HIS A 237 2.67 11.22 -1.57
C HIS A 237 3.65 11.23 -2.76
N PHE A 238 4.48 12.27 -2.93
CA PHE A 238 5.18 12.55 -4.19
C PHE A 238 6.14 11.43 -4.66
N TRP A 239 6.69 10.64 -3.73
CA TRP A 239 7.63 9.58 -4.07
C TRP A 239 6.98 8.41 -4.84
N LEU A 240 5.69 8.15 -4.64
CA LEU A 240 5.05 6.92 -5.10
C LEU A 240 4.94 6.84 -6.64
N PRO A 241 4.41 7.86 -7.35
CA PRO A 241 4.32 7.78 -8.82
C PRO A 241 5.69 7.71 -9.49
N ASP A 242 6.70 8.42 -8.95
CA ASP A 242 8.05 8.44 -9.51
C ASP A 242 8.77 7.10 -9.30
N ALA A 243 8.60 6.47 -8.13
CA ALA A 243 9.14 5.13 -7.88
C ALA A 243 8.51 4.07 -8.80
N HIS A 244 7.19 4.11 -8.97
CA HIS A 244 6.49 3.19 -9.88
C HIS A 244 6.82 3.39 -11.36
N ALA A 245 7.24 4.59 -11.75
CA ALA A 245 7.66 4.82 -13.13
C ALA A 245 8.88 3.97 -13.50
N VAL A 246 9.80 3.75 -12.54
CA VAL A 246 11.10 3.13 -12.83
C VAL A 246 11.29 1.74 -12.23
N ALA A 247 10.59 1.41 -11.14
CA ALA A 247 10.72 0.12 -10.47
C ALA A 247 10.25 -1.02 -11.37
N PRO A 248 10.88 -2.21 -11.33
CA PRO A 248 10.39 -3.40 -12.02
C PRO A 248 8.93 -3.72 -11.63
N THR A 249 8.17 -4.29 -12.57
CA THR A 249 6.76 -4.62 -12.40
C THR A 249 6.49 -5.51 -11.18
N PRO A 250 7.25 -6.59 -10.89
CA PRO A 250 7.01 -7.40 -9.70
C PRO A 250 7.19 -6.61 -8.40
N VAL A 251 8.06 -5.60 -8.40
CA VAL A 251 8.26 -4.69 -7.27
C VAL A 251 7.06 -3.76 -7.16
N CYS A 252 6.59 -3.20 -8.28
CA CYS A 252 5.37 -2.38 -8.32
C CYS A 252 4.13 -3.12 -7.78
N MET A 253 4.01 -4.43 -8.05
CA MET A 253 2.94 -5.25 -7.49
C MET A 253 2.93 -5.21 -5.95
N LEU A 254 4.10 -5.20 -5.31
CA LEU A 254 4.24 -5.16 -3.86
C LEU A 254 4.15 -3.75 -3.27
N LEU A 255 4.73 -2.74 -3.94
CA LEU A 255 4.70 -1.35 -3.48
C LEU A 255 3.25 -0.87 -3.29
N SER A 256 2.42 -1.02 -4.32
CA SER A 256 1.01 -0.63 -4.28
C SER A 256 0.08 -1.69 -3.70
N GLY A 257 0.48 -2.97 -3.73
CA GLY A 257 -0.36 -4.06 -3.27
C GLY A 257 -0.32 -4.31 -1.77
N VAL A 258 0.76 -3.96 -1.07
CA VAL A 258 0.84 -4.18 0.39
C VAL A 258 1.73 -3.19 1.13
N MET A 259 2.82 -2.68 0.54
CA MET A 259 3.75 -1.81 1.27
C MET A 259 3.09 -0.49 1.70
N VAL A 260 2.34 0.15 0.81
CA VAL A 260 1.57 1.37 1.13
C VAL A 260 0.44 1.05 2.13
N GLU A 261 -0.19 -0.12 2.00
CA GLU A 261 -1.26 -0.58 2.90
C GLU A 261 -0.74 -0.81 4.33
N LEU A 262 0.47 -1.33 4.49
CA LEU A 262 1.16 -1.42 5.78
C LEU A 262 1.36 -0.05 6.43
N GLY A 263 1.50 1.03 5.67
CA GLY A 263 1.50 2.39 6.20
C GLY A 263 0.18 2.76 6.89
N SER A 264 -0.95 2.42 6.26
CA SER A 264 -2.29 2.67 6.83
C SER A 264 -2.58 1.77 8.03
N TYR A 265 -2.21 0.48 7.93
CA TYR A 265 -2.23 -0.45 9.07
C TYR A 265 -1.40 0.07 10.25
N GLY A 266 -0.20 0.62 9.98
CA GLY A 266 0.65 1.21 11.01
C GLY A 266 -0.01 2.40 11.70
N VAL A 267 -0.70 3.28 10.96
CA VAL A 267 -1.48 4.39 11.55
C VAL A 267 -2.55 3.86 12.49
N TRP A 268 -3.36 2.90 12.02
CA TRP A 268 -4.41 2.27 12.83
C TRP A 268 -3.84 1.61 14.09
N ARG A 269 -2.80 0.77 13.93
CA ARG A 269 -2.18 0.02 15.03
C ARG A 269 -1.55 0.94 16.06
N VAL A 270 -0.70 1.88 15.63
CA VAL A 270 0.07 2.72 16.54
C VAL A 270 -0.85 3.67 17.28
N TYR A 271 -1.82 4.29 16.61
CA TYR A 271 -2.78 5.11 17.32
C TYR A 271 -3.59 4.29 18.34
N GLY A 272 -4.21 3.18 17.88
CA GLY A 272 -5.09 2.37 18.73
C GLY A 272 -4.39 1.79 19.97
N THR A 273 -3.09 1.49 19.88
CA THR A 273 -2.33 0.87 20.98
C THR A 273 -1.52 1.85 21.83
N VAL A 274 -1.08 2.97 21.26
CA VAL A 274 -0.17 3.93 21.94
C VAL A 274 -0.90 5.21 22.34
N PHE A 275 -1.78 5.74 21.49
CA PHE A 275 -2.28 7.13 21.61
C PHE A 275 -3.79 7.25 21.83
N ALA A 276 -4.56 6.16 21.80
CA ALA A 276 -6.02 6.24 21.92
C ALA A 276 -6.53 6.44 23.36
N GLY A 277 -5.68 6.22 24.37
CA GLY A 277 -6.03 6.34 25.78
C GLY A 277 -6.09 7.80 26.29
N PRO A 278 -6.56 8.03 27.53
CA PRO A 278 -6.67 9.36 28.13
C PRO A 278 -5.39 10.21 28.14
N GLY A 279 -4.21 9.58 28.17
CA GLY A 279 -2.92 10.27 28.12
C GLY A 279 -2.38 10.51 26.70
N GLY A 280 -3.08 10.01 25.69
CA GLY A 280 -2.70 10.13 24.28
C GLY A 280 -3.41 11.28 23.56
N ILE A 281 -3.64 11.13 22.25
CA ILE A 281 -4.25 12.17 21.42
C ILE A 281 -5.77 12.00 21.42
N PRO A 282 -6.55 13.06 21.69
CA PRO A 282 -8.00 12.97 21.69
C PRO A 282 -8.57 12.46 20.36
N ALA A 283 -9.58 11.59 20.44
CA ALA A 283 -10.22 11.00 19.27
C ALA A 283 -10.72 12.06 18.26
N ALA A 284 -11.31 13.16 18.75
CA ALA A 284 -11.79 14.24 17.88
C ALA A 284 -10.67 14.90 17.06
N ASP A 285 -9.47 14.99 17.63
CA ASP A 285 -8.31 15.59 16.96
C ASP A 285 -7.68 14.63 15.95
N LEU A 286 -7.61 13.34 16.27
CA LEU A 286 -7.24 12.34 15.28
C LEU A 286 -8.24 12.29 14.13
N THR A 287 -9.55 12.25 14.42
CA THR A 287 -10.59 12.26 13.39
C THR A 287 -10.43 13.47 12.47
N ARG A 288 -10.22 14.66 13.04
CA ARG A 288 -9.95 15.87 12.26
C ARG A 288 -8.70 15.69 11.38
N ALA A 289 -7.62 15.17 11.92
CA ALA A 289 -6.37 14.96 11.20
C ALA A 289 -6.53 13.96 10.04
N LEU A 290 -7.01 12.75 10.32
CA LEU A 290 -7.12 11.66 9.34
C LEU A 290 -8.20 11.92 8.29
N VAL A 291 -9.36 12.46 8.66
CA VAL A 291 -10.42 12.77 7.67
C VAL A 291 -9.97 13.91 6.76
N THR A 292 -9.32 14.94 7.29
CA THR A 292 -8.82 16.07 6.48
C THR A 292 -7.71 15.61 5.53
N LEU A 293 -6.66 14.97 6.06
CA LEU A 293 -5.55 14.47 5.24
C LEU A 293 -6.03 13.40 4.26
N GLY A 294 -6.90 12.49 4.69
CA GLY A 294 -7.48 11.45 3.85
C GLY A 294 -8.29 12.02 2.69
N THR A 295 -9.17 13.00 2.96
CA THR A 295 -9.96 13.67 1.90
C THR A 295 -9.06 14.41 0.90
N LEU A 296 -8.06 15.16 1.40
CA LEU A 296 -7.08 15.84 0.53
C LEU A 296 -6.31 14.83 -0.32
N THR A 297 -5.91 13.70 0.26
CA THR A 297 -5.20 12.61 -0.40
C THR A 297 -6.07 11.96 -1.49
N ALA A 298 -7.32 11.65 -1.16
CA ALA A 298 -8.27 11.00 -2.05
C ALA A 298 -8.55 11.85 -3.31
N VAL A 299 -8.86 13.13 -3.09
CA VAL A 299 -9.17 14.07 -4.18
C VAL A 299 -7.93 14.36 -5.02
N THR A 300 -6.79 14.64 -4.38
CA THR A 300 -5.53 14.95 -5.10
C THR A 300 -5.07 13.75 -5.93
N GLY A 301 -5.07 12.55 -5.34
CA GLY A 301 -4.71 11.31 -6.03
C GLY A 301 -5.64 11.02 -7.20
N ALA A 302 -6.96 11.23 -7.05
CA ALA A 302 -7.93 11.05 -8.13
C ALA A 302 -7.68 11.99 -9.30
N VAL A 303 -7.44 13.28 -9.02
CA VAL A 303 -7.11 14.29 -10.03
C VAL A 303 -5.81 13.95 -10.75
N MET A 304 -4.75 13.60 -10.00
CA MET A 304 -3.48 13.18 -10.57
C MET A 304 -3.65 11.96 -11.47
N CYS A 305 -4.35 10.93 -10.98
CA CYS A 305 -4.64 9.69 -11.72
C CYS A 305 -5.32 9.97 -13.06
N TRP A 306 -6.38 10.80 -13.06
CA TRP A 306 -7.15 11.07 -14.27
C TRP A 306 -6.31 11.66 -15.41
N TYR A 307 -5.35 12.52 -15.07
CA TYR A 307 -4.53 13.23 -16.05
C TYR A 307 -3.20 12.55 -16.39
N GLN A 308 -2.87 11.40 -15.77
CA GLN A 308 -1.69 10.64 -16.18
C GLN A 308 -1.88 9.98 -17.56
N ARG A 309 -0.78 9.95 -18.33
CA ARG A 309 -0.64 9.18 -19.57
C ARG A 309 0.17 7.91 -19.38
N HIS A 310 1.21 8.00 -18.55
CA HIS A 310 2.04 6.88 -18.17
C HIS A 310 1.25 5.93 -17.25
N ILE A 311 1.03 4.70 -17.71
CA ILE A 311 0.10 3.75 -17.08
C ILE A 311 0.55 3.35 -15.67
N LYS A 312 1.85 3.08 -15.43
CA LYS A 312 2.36 2.76 -14.08
C LYS A 312 2.18 3.94 -13.11
N ARG A 313 2.45 5.19 -13.54
CA ARG A 313 2.19 6.40 -12.75
C ARG A 313 0.70 6.60 -12.48
N LEU A 314 -0.17 6.33 -13.46
CA LEU A 314 -1.62 6.39 -13.32
C LEU A 314 -2.09 5.43 -12.22
N LEU A 315 -1.63 4.17 -12.26
CA LEU A 315 -1.94 3.17 -11.25
C LEU A 315 -1.40 3.59 -9.87
N ALA A 316 -0.19 4.15 -9.78
CA ALA A 316 0.34 4.69 -8.53
C ALA A 316 -0.50 5.86 -7.97
N CYS A 317 -0.91 6.82 -8.81
CA CYS A 317 -1.79 7.92 -8.38
C CYS A 317 -3.15 7.42 -7.91
N SER A 318 -3.66 6.34 -8.52
CA SER A 318 -4.87 5.69 -8.04
C SER A 318 -4.68 4.97 -6.69
N THR A 319 -3.47 4.50 -6.37
CA THR A 319 -3.13 4.00 -5.03
C THR A 319 -3.18 5.14 -4.01
N VAL A 320 -2.56 6.29 -4.30
CA VAL A 320 -2.66 7.50 -3.45
C VAL A 320 -4.13 7.82 -3.15
N ALA A 321 -4.97 7.87 -4.18
CA ALA A 321 -6.38 8.18 -4.03
C ALA A 321 -7.11 7.21 -3.09
N HIS A 322 -6.88 5.90 -3.23
CA HIS A 322 -7.51 4.88 -2.41
C HIS A 322 -6.96 4.87 -0.98
N THR A 323 -5.66 5.18 -0.78
CA THR A 323 -5.13 5.39 0.57
C THR A 323 -5.79 6.58 1.27
N GLY A 324 -6.12 7.64 0.54
CA GLY A 324 -6.94 8.72 1.09
C GLY A 324 -8.29 8.23 1.62
N LEU A 325 -8.95 7.33 0.89
CA LEU A 325 -10.20 6.69 1.35
C LEU A 325 -9.95 5.81 2.58
N PHE A 326 -8.86 5.04 2.64
CA PHE A 326 -8.51 4.26 3.83
C PHE A 326 -8.35 5.16 5.06
N LEU A 327 -7.63 6.29 4.93
CA LEU A 327 -7.45 7.24 6.03
C LEU A 327 -8.75 7.89 6.48
N VAL A 328 -9.70 8.17 5.58
CA VAL A 328 -11.03 8.68 5.95
C VAL A 328 -11.80 7.62 6.75
N GLY A 329 -11.80 6.36 6.29
CA GLY A 329 -12.48 5.25 6.99
C GLY A 329 -11.87 4.95 8.35
N LEU A 330 -10.55 4.94 8.48
CA LEU A 330 -9.87 4.81 9.79
C LEU A 330 -10.09 6.05 10.66
N GLY A 331 -10.26 7.22 10.05
CA GLY A 331 -10.41 8.50 10.74
C GLY A 331 -11.74 8.66 11.48
N VAL A 332 -12.78 7.89 11.15
CA VAL A 332 -14.05 7.96 11.89
C VAL A 332 -14.02 7.19 13.22
N LEU A 333 -12.99 6.37 13.44
CA LEU A 333 -12.74 5.67 14.71
C LEU A 333 -13.92 4.84 15.20
N THR A 334 -14.57 4.14 14.27
CA THR A 334 -15.66 3.20 14.54
C THR A 334 -15.28 1.78 14.11
N PRO A 335 -15.82 0.74 14.77
CA PRO A 335 -15.68 -0.66 14.35
C PRO A 335 -16.02 -0.87 12.87
N GLU A 336 -17.12 -0.27 12.41
CA GLU A 336 -17.56 -0.39 11.02
C GLU A 336 -16.55 0.23 10.03
N GLY A 337 -15.94 1.37 10.40
CA GLY A 337 -14.91 2.01 9.58
C GLY A 337 -13.67 1.13 9.45
N ASP A 338 -13.20 0.56 10.56
CA ASP A 338 -12.06 -0.33 10.62
C ASP A 338 -12.32 -1.63 9.81
N ASP A 339 -13.50 -2.23 9.98
CA ASP A 339 -13.92 -3.44 9.26
C ASP A 339 -14.00 -3.21 7.75
N GLY A 340 -14.59 -2.09 7.33
CA GLY A 340 -14.70 -1.69 5.93
C GLY A 340 -13.33 -1.47 5.30
N VAL A 341 -12.43 -0.75 5.97
CA VAL A 341 -11.07 -0.52 5.48
C VAL A 341 -10.28 -1.82 5.39
N ALA A 342 -10.37 -2.71 6.37
CA ALA A 342 -9.67 -3.99 6.33
C ALA A 342 -10.06 -4.85 5.12
N LEU A 343 -11.35 -4.94 4.82
CA LEU A 343 -11.83 -5.65 3.63
C LEU A 343 -11.45 -4.95 2.33
N TYR A 344 -11.49 -3.62 2.34
CA TYR A 344 -11.11 -2.82 1.19
C TYR A 344 -9.63 -3.02 0.86
N LEU A 345 -8.73 -3.01 1.85
CA LEU A 345 -7.29 -3.31 1.67
C LEU A 345 -7.09 -4.67 0.99
N LEU A 346 -7.70 -5.74 1.51
CA LEU A 346 -7.57 -7.09 0.93
C LEU A 346 -8.03 -7.14 -0.55
N GLY A 347 -9.16 -6.52 -0.85
CA GLY A 347 -9.67 -6.44 -2.23
C GLY A 347 -8.77 -5.60 -3.13
N HIS A 348 -8.31 -4.46 -2.63
CA HIS A 348 -7.50 -3.48 -3.36
C HIS A 348 -6.12 -4.05 -3.69
N ALA A 349 -5.47 -4.72 -2.73
CA ALA A 349 -4.20 -5.41 -2.88
C ALA A 349 -4.15 -6.33 -4.10
N GLY A 350 -5.14 -7.23 -4.23
CA GLY A 350 -5.25 -8.14 -5.37
C GLY A 350 -5.48 -7.41 -6.70
N VAL A 351 -6.35 -6.40 -6.71
CA VAL A 351 -6.65 -5.60 -7.92
C VAL A 351 -5.44 -4.81 -8.39
N LYS A 352 -4.73 -4.12 -7.48
CA LYS A 352 -3.52 -3.35 -7.84
C LYS A 352 -2.41 -4.25 -8.35
N ALA A 353 -2.11 -5.33 -7.64
CA ALA A 353 -1.08 -6.27 -8.08
C ALA A 353 -1.42 -6.85 -9.47
N ALA A 354 -2.68 -7.18 -9.73
CA ALA A 354 -3.11 -7.64 -11.06
C ALA A 354 -3.00 -6.57 -12.16
N LEU A 355 -3.36 -5.32 -11.87
CA LEU A 355 -3.27 -4.22 -12.83
C LEU A 355 -1.81 -3.87 -13.16
N PHE A 356 -0.91 -3.88 -12.18
CA PHE A 356 0.52 -3.71 -12.43
C PHE A 356 1.09 -4.88 -13.24
N ALA A 357 0.73 -6.12 -12.93
CA ALA A 357 1.11 -7.28 -13.74
C ALA A 357 0.64 -7.15 -15.20
N CYS A 358 -0.57 -6.63 -15.44
CA CYS A 358 -1.06 -6.36 -16.79
C CYS A 358 -0.31 -5.19 -17.47
N ALA A 359 0.08 -4.16 -16.72
CA ALA A 359 0.90 -3.06 -17.25
C ALA A 359 2.31 -3.54 -17.64
N GLY A 360 2.92 -4.44 -16.86
CA GLY A 360 4.21 -5.07 -17.22
C GLY A 360 4.13 -5.89 -18.50
N VAL A 361 3.00 -6.59 -18.73
CA VAL A 361 2.76 -7.26 -20.03
C VAL A 361 2.79 -6.25 -21.18
N LEU A 362 2.25 -5.04 -21.02
CA LEU A 362 2.32 -4.01 -22.07
C LEU A 362 3.75 -3.54 -22.30
N LEU A 363 4.48 -3.27 -21.22
CA LEU A 363 5.87 -2.86 -21.26
C LEU A 363 6.74 -3.89 -21.99
N ASP A 364 6.65 -5.16 -21.59
CA ASP A 364 7.48 -6.22 -22.17
C ASP A 364 7.09 -6.58 -23.60
N ARG A 365 5.85 -6.30 -24.02
CA ARG A 365 5.39 -6.54 -25.39
C ARG A 365 5.72 -5.40 -26.34
N PHE A 366 5.64 -4.16 -25.87
CA PHE A 366 5.65 -2.99 -26.75
C PHE A 366 6.81 -2.03 -26.48
N GLY A 367 7.53 -2.16 -25.36
CA GLY A 367 8.55 -1.21 -24.90
C GLY A 367 7.95 0.17 -24.62
N SER A 368 6.74 0.21 -24.08
CA SER A 368 6.05 1.44 -23.75
C SER A 368 4.92 1.19 -22.76
N VAL A 369 4.70 2.15 -21.89
CA VAL A 369 3.55 2.25 -20.97
C VAL A 369 2.83 3.59 -21.12
N ASP A 370 3.05 4.28 -22.24
CA ASP A 370 2.30 5.49 -22.59
C ASP A 370 0.95 5.11 -23.22
N GLU A 371 -0.13 5.57 -22.62
CA GLU A 371 -1.50 5.30 -23.08
C GLU A 371 -1.75 5.73 -24.54
N HIS A 372 -1.19 6.85 -24.98
CA HIS A 372 -1.43 7.41 -26.32
C HIS A 372 -0.61 6.65 -27.36
N ALA A 373 0.65 6.35 -27.07
CA ALA A 373 1.54 5.55 -27.91
C ALA A 373 1.03 4.11 -28.08
N LEU A 374 0.32 3.58 -27.08
CA LEU A 374 -0.29 2.25 -27.09
C LEU A 374 -1.70 2.20 -27.70
N HIS A 375 -2.26 3.31 -28.16
CA HIS A 375 -3.62 3.38 -28.68
C HIS A 375 -3.89 2.30 -29.76
N GLY A 376 -4.80 1.38 -29.46
CA GLY A 376 -5.21 0.26 -30.32
C GLY A 376 -4.13 -0.79 -30.61
N ARG A 377 -2.93 -0.69 -30.04
CA ARG A 377 -1.80 -1.63 -30.28
C ARG A 377 -1.97 -2.94 -29.54
N ALA A 378 -2.65 -2.93 -28.38
CA ALA A 378 -2.86 -4.12 -27.56
C ALA A 378 -4.15 -4.90 -27.88
N ARG A 379 -4.84 -4.60 -28.99
CA ARG A 379 -6.10 -5.27 -29.40
C ARG A 379 -6.06 -6.80 -29.46
N ARG A 380 -4.87 -7.37 -29.72
CA ARG A 380 -4.67 -8.83 -29.76
C ARG A 380 -4.45 -9.45 -28.38
N LEU A 381 -4.15 -8.65 -27.35
CA LEU A 381 -3.94 -9.12 -25.97
C LEU A 381 -5.27 -9.20 -25.20
N ARG A 382 -6.22 -10.00 -25.72
CA ARG A 382 -7.59 -10.05 -25.21
C ARG A 382 -7.69 -10.41 -23.73
N ALA A 383 -6.94 -11.43 -23.29
CA ALA A 383 -6.94 -11.84 -21.89
C ALA A 383 -6.47 -10.71 -20.95
N THR A 384 -5.34 -10.07 -21.28
CA THR A 384 -4.82 -8.91 -20.54
C THR A 384 -5.81 -7.75 -20.56
N GLY A 385 -6.44 -7.47 -21.70
CA GLY A 385 -7.45 -6.40 -21.81
C GLY A 385 -8.68 -6.66 -20.95
N VAL A 386 -9.16 -7.91 -20.87
CA VAL A 386 -10.27 -8.30 -20.00
C VAL A 386 -9.87 -8.17 -18.53
N MET A 387 -8.70 -8.68 -18.13
CA MET A 387 -8.21 -8.52 -16.75
C MET A 387 -8.04 -7.05 -16.36
N PHE A 388 -7.53 -6.22 -17.27
CA PHE A 388 -7.39 -4.79 -17.05
C PHE A 388 -8.75 -4.09 -16.92
N ALA A 389 -9.75 -4.46 -17.73
CA ALA A 389 -11.12 -3.97 -17.61
C ALA A 389 -11.79 -4.37 -16.29
N VAL A 390 -11.64 -5.65 -15.90
CA VAL A 390 -12.18 -6.18 -14.65
C VAL A 390 -11.53 -5.50 -13.45
N GLY A 391 -10.21 -5.34 -13.44
CA GLY A 391 -9.51 -4.59 -12.41
C GLY A 391 -9.95 -3.13 -12.33
N ALA A 392 -10.19 -2.49 -13.48
CA ALA A 392 -10.71 -1.12 -13.53
C ALA A 392 -12.12 -1.00 -12.92
N ALA A 393 -13.01 -1.96 -13.22
CA ALA A 393 -14.34 -2.01 -12.64
C ALA A 393 -14.30 -2.32 -11.13
N ALA A 394 -13.42 -3.23 -10.70
CA ALA A 394 -13.20 -3.50 -9.28
C ALA A 394 -12.69 -2.27 -8.53
N LEU A 395 -11.79 -1.46 -9.11
CA LEU A 395 -11.38 -0.17 -8.53
C LEU A 395 -12.52 0.85 -8.47
N ALA A 396 -13.47 0.80 -9.41
CA ALA A 396 -14.67 1.63 -9.38
C ALA A 396 -15.68 1.19 -8.30
N GLY A 397 -15.45 0.05 -7.64
CA GLY A 397 -16.37 -0.52 -6.67
C GLY A 397 -17.44 -1.41 -7.30
N LEU A 398 -17.17 -2.14 -8.39
CA LEU A 398 -18.15 -3.05 -8.98
C LEU A 398 -18.49 -4.22 -8.02
N PRO A 399 -19.77 -4.43 -7.64
CA PRO A 399 -20.17 -5.63 -6.90
C PRO A 399 -20.05 -6.89 -7.78
N PRO A 400 -19.62 -8.04 -7.23
CA PRO A 400 -19.41 -8.32 -5.80
C PRO A 400 -17.92 -8.38 -5.40
N PHE A 401 -17.06 -7.51 -5.92
CA PHE A 401 -15.63 -7.51 -5.54
C PHE A 401 -15.43 -7.12 -4.07
N GLY A 402 -14.35 -7.60 -3.44
CA GLY A 402 -13.98 -7.22 -2.08
C GLY A 402 -13.71 -5.73 -1.91
N THR A 403 -13.21 -5.07 -2.96
CA THR A 403 -13.08 -3.60 -3.00
C THR A 403 -14.41 -2.90 -2.84
N ALA A 404 -15.48 -3.44 -3.44
CA ALA A 404 -16.83 -2.90 -3.35
C ALA A 404 -17.43 -3.16 -1.96
N LEU A 405 -17.32 -4.38 -1.43
CA LEU A 405 -17.81 -4.71 -0.08
C LEU A 405 -17.16 -3.81 0.99
N GLY A 406 -15.83 -3.73 1.02
CA GLY A 406 -15.12 -2.90 1.99
C GLY A 406 -15.41 -1.40 1.85
N LYS A 407 -15.49 -0.92 0.60
CA LYS A 407 -15.90 0.45 0.28
C LYS A 407 -17.31 0.76 0.79
N ALA A 408 -18.29 -0.09 0.51
CA ALA A 408 -19.68 0.10 0.93
C ALA A 408 -19.80 0.18 2.46
N VAL A 409 -19.12 -0.72 3.19
CA VAL A 409 -19.11 -0.70 4.67
C VAL A 409 -18.47 0.60 5.19
N ALA A 410 -17.35 1.03 4.59
CA ALA A 410 -16.71 2.30 4.97
C ALA A 410 -17.57 3.52 4.61
N GLU A 411 -18.25 3.52 3.47
CA GLU A 411 -19.17 4.56 3.01
C GLU A 411 -20.34 4.78 3.98
N GLU A 412 -20.87 3.69 4.53
CA GLU A 412 -21.94 3.70 5.53
C GLU A 412 -21.43 4.17 6.90
N ALA A 413 -20.21 3.76 7.29
CA ALA A 413 -19.59 4.20 8.52
C ALA A 413 -19.29 5.72 8.53
N VAL A 414 -18.83 6.27 7.40
CA VAL A 414 -18.44 7.70 7.31
C VAL A 414 -19.65 8.61 7.11
N GLY A 415 -20.61 8.18 6.31
CA GLY A 415 -21.84 8.94 6.00
C GLY A 415 -21.64 10.32 5.35
N GLY A 416 -22.76 11.00 5.13
CA GLY A 416 -22.80 12.42 4.75
C GLY A 416 -22.00 12.77 3.49
N PRO A 417 -21.32 13.93 3.46
CA PRO A 417 -20.51 14.35 2.31
C PRO A 417 -19.32 13.42 2.01
N LEU A 418 -18.83 12.67 3.00
CA LEU A 418 -17.68 11.78 2.83
C LEU A 418 -18.04 10.56 1.97
N THR A 419 -19.27 10.05 2.07
CA THR A 419 -19.79 9.02 1.14
C THR A 419 -19.69 9.48 -0.32
N ALA A 420 -19.99 10.75 -0.60
CA ALA A 420 -19.84 11.29 -1.96
C ALA A 420 -18.37 11.34 -2.42
N VAL A 421 -17.43 11.57 -1.49
CA VAL A 421 -15.98 11.51 -1.78
C VAL A 421 -15.59 10.11 -2.24
N TYR A 422 -16.02 9.05 -1.54
CA TYR A 422 -15.75 7.67 -1.96
C TYR A 422 -16.30 7.38 -3.36
N VAL A 423 -17.58 7.67 -3.61
CA VAL A 423 -18.22 7.44 -4.92
C VAL A 423 -17.47 8.15 -6.05
N VAL A 424 -17.16 9.43 -5.87
CA VAL A 424 -16.50 10.25 -6.90
C VAL A 424 -15.05 9.80 -7.12
N VAL A 425 -14.29 9.54 -6.05
CA VAL A 425 -12.87 9.13 -6.15
C VAL A 425 -12.74 7.76 -6.78
N SER A 426 -13.57 6.78 -6.38
CA SER A 426 -13.62 5.46 -7.01
C SER A 426 -14.04 5.56 -8.47
N ALA A 427 -15.02 6.40 -8.80
CA ALA A 427 -15.45 6.61 -10.18
C ALA A 427 -14.37 7.22 -11.07
N ILE A 428 -13.66 8.24 -10.58
CA ILE A 428 -12.57 8.89 -11.33
C ILE A 428 -11.40 7.92 -11.53
N THR A 429 -10.98 7.23 -10.49
CA THR A 429 -9.83 6.30 -10.57
C THR A 429 -10.14 5.08 -11.43
N GLY A 430 -11.28 4.42 -11.21
CA GLY A 430 -11.74 3.32 -12.06
C GLY A 430 -12.00 3.77 -13.50
N GLY A 431 -12.59 4.95 -13.69
CA GLY A 431 -12.82 5.55 -15.00
C GLY A 431 -11.54 5.88 -15.76
N ALA A 432 -10.48 6.32 -15.07
CA ALA A 432 -9.17 6.56 -15.67
C ALA A 432 -8.56 5.25 -16.20
N VAL A 433 -8.67 4.15 -15.44
CA VAL A 433 -8.19 2.83 -15.88
C VAL A 433 -9.07 2.28 -17.01
N LEU A 434 -10.40 2.44 -16.95
CA LEU A 434 -11.31 2.07 -18.05
C LEU A 434 -11.04 2.88 -19.34
N ARG A 435 -10.66 4.15 -19.22
CA ARG A 435 -10.22 4.99 -20.34
C ARG A 435 -8.98 4.39 -21.00
N VAL A 436 -8.00 3.94 -20.23
CA VAL A 436 -6.82 3.21 -20.74
C VAL A 436 -7.27 1.91 -21.42
N THR A 437 -8.18 1.14 -20.81
CA THR A 437 -8.76 -0.08 -21.42
C THR A 437 -9.31 0.20 -22.81
N ALA A 438 -10.20 1.19 -22.91
CA ALA A 438 -10.89 1.55 -24.13
C ALA A 438 -9.92 2.02 -25.24
N ARG A 439 -8.90 2.81 -24.90
CA ARG A 439 -7.93 3.32 -25.88
C ARG A 439 -6.89 2.27 -26.27
N VAL A 440 -6.29 1.59 -25.32
CA VAL A 440 -5.14 0.69 -25.58
C VAL A 440 -5.60 -0.67 -26.11
N PHE A 441 -6.61 -1.28 -25.48
CA PHE A 441 -7.05 -2.63 -25.81
C PHE A 441 -8.22 -2.70 -26.79
N LEU A 442 -9.06 -1.66 -26.85
CA LEU A 442 -10.17 -1.62 -27.83
C LEU A 442 -9.86 -0.69 -29.02
N GLY A 443 -8.95 0.28 -28.86
CA GLY A 443 -8.64 1.26 -29.90
C GLY A 443 -9.81 2.19 -30.21
N LEU A 444 -10.60 2.53 -29.18
CA LEU A 444 -11.76 3.42 -29.30
C LEU A 444 -11.33 4.88 -29.19
N GLY A 445 -12.09 5.76 -29.86
CA GLY A 445 -11.87 7.20 -29.89
C GLY A 445 -10.85 7.64 -30.95
N PRO A 446 -10.70 8.95 -31.19
CA PRO A 446 -9.71 9.45 -32.11
C PRO A 446 -8.30 9.21 -31.56
N ARG A 447 -7.35 8.89 -32.45
CA ARG A 447 -5.95 8.75 -32.07
C ARG A 447 -5.47 10.11 -31.50
N PRO A 448 -4.96 10.15 -30.26
CA PRO A 448 -4.44 11.38 -29.68
C PRO A 448 -3.29 11.92 -30.54
N GLN A 449 -3.21 13.25 -30.67
CA GLN A 449 -2.08 13.90 -31.34
C GLN A 449 -0.82 13.69 -30.47
N GLU A 450 0.27 13.25 -31.08
CA GLU A 450 1.59 13.14 -30.43
C GLU A 450 2.06 14.55 -30.09
N ALA A 451 1.79 14.98 -28.86
CA ALA A 451 2.44 16.12 -28.24
C ALA A 451 3.55 15.56 -27.36
N GLU A 452 4.77 16.09 -27.49
CA GLU A 452 5.86 15.81 -26.56
C GLU A 452 5.37 16.04 -25.13
N TYR A 453 5.35 14.95 -24.37
CA TYR A 453 5.00 14.97 -22.95
C TYR A 453 6.21 14.41 -22.22
N GLU A 454 6.85 15.27 -21.43
CA GLU A 454 8.17 15.02 -20.81
C GLU A 454 8.21 13.75 -19.94
N ILE A 455 7.04 13.26 -19.51
CA ILE A 455 6.86 12.05 -18.68
C ILE A 455 5.82 11.09 -19.31
N SER A 456 5.98 10.79 -20.61
CA SER A 456 5.07 9.92 -21.38
C SER A 456 5.25 8.43 -21.05
N GLY A 457 6.49 7.96 -20.94
CA GLY A 457 6.81 6.52 -20.97
C GLY A 457 6.76 5.92 -22.38
N SER A 458 6.93 6.74 -23.43
CA SER A 458 6.89 6.32 -24.84
C SER A 458 8.06 5.42 -25.25
N ASP A 459 9.21 5.55 -24.57
CA ASP A 459 10.46 4.87 -24.88
C ASP A 459 11.05 4.22 -23.62
N GLU A 460 10.30 3.29 -23.03
CA GLU A 460 10.79 2.49 -21.91
C GLU A 460 11.41 1.19 -22.41
N GLU A 461 12.52 0.80 -21.79
CA GLU A 461 13.12 -0.50 -22.05
C GLU A 461 12.25 -1.62 -21.47
N PRO A 462 11.96 -2.68 -22.24
CA PRO A 462 11.35 -3.89 -21.70
C PRO A 462 12.12 -4.40 -20.47
N GLU A 463 11.41 -4.97 -19.50
CA GLU A 463 12.04 -5.53 -18.29
C GLU A 463 12.52 -6.99 -18.55
N THR A 464 12.02 -7.62 -19.61
CA THR A 464 12.48 -8.92 -20.13
C THR A 464 13.64 -8.80 -21.14
N SER A 465 14.18 -9.94 -21.59
CA SER A 465 15.33 -10.10 -22.52
C SER A 465 15.16 -9.55 -23.95
N GLY A 466 14.41 -8.46 -24.11
CA GLY A 466 13.83 -7.97 -25.34
C GLY A 466 12.31 -8.09 -25.34
N ARG A 467 11.68 -7.58 -26.42
CA ARG A 467 10.22 -7.59 -26.54
C ARG A 467 9.67 -9.02 -26.66
N LEU A 468 8.74 -9.37 -25.79
CA LEU A 468 8.11 -10.69 -25.78
C LEU A 468 7.34 -10.96 -27.08
N ARG A 469 7.61 -12.11 -27.72
CA ARG A 469 6.83 -12.61 -28.88
C ARG A 469 5.60 -13.41 -28.49
N ARG A 470 5.69 -14.18 -27.39
CA ARG A 470 4.58 -14.86 -26.70
C ARG A 470 4.57 -14.41 -25.24
N ILE A 471 3.40 -14.20 -24.66
CA ILE A 471 3.28 -13.90 -23.23
C ILE A 471 3.38 -15.24 -22.48
N PRO A 472 4.31 -15.38 -21.51
CA PRO A 472 4.37 -16.53 -20.62
C PRO A 472 3.08 -16.74 -19.85
N ASP A 473 2.73 -17.99 -19.58
CA ASP A 473 1.45 -18.31 -18.93
C ASP A 473 1.37 -17.69 -17.52
N THR A 474 2.49 -17.64 -16.78
CA THR A 474 2.59 -16.98 -15.46
C THR A 474 2.19 -15.51 -15.47
N MET A 475 2.53 -14.77 -16.53
CA MET A 475 2.19 -13.34 -16.66
C MET A 475 0.69 -13.10 -16.94
N THR A 476 -0.08 -14.17 -17.20
CA THR A 476 -1.54 -14.11 -17.35
C THR A 476 -2.29 -14.81 -16.21
N THR A 477 -1.77 -15.92 -15.69
CA THR A 477 -2.40 -16.67 -14.61
C THR A 477 -2.30 -15.93 -13.27
N VAL A 478 -1.16 -15.30 -12.98
CA VAL A 478 -0.98 -14.53 -11.74
C VAL A 478 -2.00 -13.40 -11.60
N PRO A 479 -2.13 -12.45 -12.56
CA PRO A 479 -3.16 -11.41 -12.46
C PRO A 479 -4.59 -11.98 -12.42
N ALA A 480 -4.87 -13.08 -13.11
CA ALA A 480 -6.19 -13.73 -13.04
C ALA A 480 -6.50 -14.27 -11.63
N VAL A 481 -5.54 -14.95 -10.99
CA VAL A 481 -5.67 -15.46 -9.62
C VAL A 481 -5.83 -14.31 -8.63
N LEU A 482 -5.07 -13.23 -8.78
CA LEU A 482 -5.17 -12.06 -7.91
C LEU A 482 -6.53 -11.35 -8.01
N LEU A 483 -7.09 -11.22 -9.23
CA LEU A 483 -8.45 -10.70 -9.42
C LEU A 483 -9.50 -11.65 -8.84
N ALA A 484 -9.32 -12.96 -9.00
CA ALA A 484 -10.22 -13.96 -8.42
C ALA A 484 -10.18 -13.94 -6.88
N ALA A 485 -8.99 -13.75 -6.28
CA ALA A 485 -8.83 -13.60 -4.84
C ALA A 485 -9.52 -12.32 -4.33
N SER A 486 -9.37 -11.19 -5.03
CA SER A 486 -10.09 -9.96 -4.71
C SER A 486 -11.61 -10.11 -4.82
N LEU A 487 -12.10 -10.85 -5.82
CA LEU A 487 -13.51 -11.21 -5.93
C LEU A 487 -13.96 -12.08 -4.76
N ALA A 488 -13.16 -13.09 -4.39
CA ALA A 488 -13.45 -14.02 -3.30
C ALA A 488 -13.71 -13.29 -1.97
N VAL A 489 -12.97 -12.23 -1.67
CA VAL A 489 -13.18 -11.39 -0.47
C VAL A 489 -14.62 -10.89 -0.37
N GLY A 490 -15.28 -10.56 -1.49
CA GLY A 490 -16.65 -10.04 -1.49
C GLY A 490 -17.76 -11.09 -1.63
N VAL A 491 -17.44 -12.31 -2.08
CA VAL A 491 -18.45 -13.36 -2.35
C VAL A 491 -18.41 -14.54 -1.38
N VAL A 492 -17.28 -14.82 -0.72
CA VAL A 492 -17.16 -15.99 0.16
C VAL A 492 -18.03 -15.76 1.42
N PRO A 493 -19.04 -16.61 1.66
CA PRO A 493 -19.93 -16.45 2.80
C PRO A 493 -19.16 -16.48 4.13
N GLY A 494 -19.45 -15.52 5.01
CA GLY A 494 -18.81 -15.43 6.33
C GLY A 494 -17.37 -14.88 6.33
N PHE A 495 -16.73 -14.68 5.17
CA PHE A 495 -15.38 -14.11 5.11
C PHE A 495 -15.33 -12.67 5.65
N GLY A 496 -16.28 -11.82 5.24
CA GLY A 496 -16.40 -10.47 5.76
C GLY A 496 -16.55 -10.41 7.28
N ALA A 497 -17.42 -11.26 7.84
CA ALA A 497 -17.63 -11.36 9.28
C ALA A 497 -16.40 -11.92 10.02
N LEU A 498 -15.63 -12.81 9.40
CA LEU A 498 -14.37 -13.31 9.97
C LEU A 498 -13.33 -12.19 10.06
N VAL A 499 -13.13 -11.43 8.99
CA VAL A 499 -12.22 -10.27 8.98
C VAL A 499 -12.66 -9.24 10.02
N ALA A 500 -13.94 -8.89 10.04
CA ALA A 500 -14.49 -7.94 11.01
C ALA A 500 -14.26 -8.39 12.46
N ARG A 501 -14.51 -9.67 12.77
CA ARG A 501 -14.22 -10.21 14.11
C ARG A 501 -12.75 -10.08 14.46
N SER A 502 -11.86 -10.46 13.55
CA SER A 502 -10.42 -10.37 13.76
C SER A 502 -9.95 -8.93 14.01
N VAL A 503 -10.50 -7.95 13.28
CA VAL A 503 -10.18 -6.53 13.45
C VAL A 503 -10.72 -6.02 14.79
N ASN A 504 -11.97 -6.31 15.12
CA ASN A 504 -12.62 -5.85 16.35
C ASN A 504 -12.02 -6.48 17.63
N GLU A 505 -11.49 -7.70 17.56
CA GLU A 505 -10.74 -8.33 18.66
C GLU A 505 -9.41 -7.62 18.96
N ALA A 506 -8.79 -7.01 17.94
CA ALA A 506 -7.53 -6.27 18.05
C ALA A 506 -7.70 -4.75 18.21
N GLY A 507 -8.88 -4.22 17.87
CA GLY A 507 -9.18 -2.80 17.73
C GLY A 507 -10.11 -2.22 18.81
N SER A 508 -10.90 -1.22 18.42
CA SER A 508 -11.65 -0.30 19.30
C SER A 508 -12.94 -0.92 19.89
N GLY A 509 -12.79 -1.81 20.87
CA GLY A 509 -13.83 -1.96 21.91
C GLY A 509 -14.82 -3.13 21.79
N GLY A 510 -14.52 -4.18 21.03
CA GLY A 510 -15.24 -5.47 21.10
C GLY A 510 -16.72 -5.43 20.66
N ALA A 511 -17.21 -4.30 20.14
CA ALA A 511 -18.51 -4.22 19.49
C ALA A 511 -18.41 -4.92 18.12
N HIS A 512 -19.36 -5.81 17.84
CA HIS A 512 -19.38 -6.58 16.61
C HIS A 512 -20.30 -5.90 15.59
N ALA A 513 -19.74 -5.34 14.52
CA ALA A 513 -20.51 -4.94 13.36
C ALA A 513 -20.78 -6.16 12.48
N SER A 514 -22.02 -6.34 12.02
CA SER A 514 -22.34 -7.35 11.02
C SER A 514 -21.93 -6.83 9.64
N VAL A 515 -20.80 -7.28 9.10
CA VAL A 515 -20.45 -6.99 7.70
C VAL A 515 -21.33 -7.80 6.75
N HIS A 516 -22.09 -7.12 5.91
CA HIS A 516 -22.91 -7.72 4.87
C HIS A 516 -23.18 -6.72 3.74
N TRP A 517 -23.59 -7.25 2.57
CA TRP A 517 -24.08 -6.41 1.49
C TRP A 517 -25.41 -5.77 1.88
N THR A 518 -25.46 -4.45 1.86
CA THR A 518 -26.70 -3.68 2.04
C THR A 518 -27.24 -3.23 0.68
N GLY A 519 -28.55 -2.97 0.60
CA GLY A 519 -29.14 -2.38 -0.61
C GLY A 519 -28.57 -0.98 -0.91
N HIS A 520 -28.23 -0.20 0.12
CA HIS A 520 -27.66 1.13 -0.03
C HIS A 520 -26.23 1.08 -0.58
N GLY A 521 -25.36 0.27 0.01
CA GLY A 521 -24.00 0.03 -0.47
C GLY A 521 -23.95 -0.44 -1.92
N LEU A 522 -24.80 -1.43 -2.28
CA LEU A 522 -24.91 -1.90 -3.66
C LEU A 522 -25.30 -0.78 -4.65
N LEU A 523 -26.17 0.15 -4.25
CA LEU A 523 -26.56 1.29 -5.08
C LEU A 523 -25.42 2.30 -5.23
N LEU A 524 -24.67 2.59 -4.17
CA LEU A 524 -23.50 3.48 -4.21
C LEU A 524 -22.39 2.93 -5.11
N ASP A 525 -22.11 1.63 -4.99
CA ASP A 525 -21.14 0.89 -5.80
C ASP A 525 -21.55 0.81 -7.28
N ALA A 526 -22.83 0.55 -7.54
CA ALA A 526 -23.37 0.61 -8.90
C ALA A 526 -23.25 2.03 -9.47
N ALA A 527 -23.54 3.06 -8.66
CA ALA A 527 -23.43 4.46 -9.07
C ALA A 527 -21.98 4.84 -9.40
N SER A 528 -21.00 4.48 -8.57
CA SER A 528 -19.58 4.75 -8.84
C SER A 528 -19.08 4.01 -10.09
N THR A 529 -19.53 2.77 -10.30
CA THR A 529 -19.17 1.97 -11.49
C THR A 529 -19.76 2.54 -12.78
N VAL A 530 -21.05 2.93 -12.77
CA VAL A 530 -21.71 3.56 -13.91
C VAL A 530 -21.06 4.91 -14.22
N LEU A 531 -20.76 5.70 -13.19
CA LEU A 531 -20.07 6.98 -13.34
C LEU A 531 -18.67 6.79 -13.92
N ALA A 532 -17.91 5.77 -13.49
CA ALA A 532 -16.61 5.43 -14.05
C ALA A 532 -16.68 5.13 -15.55
N ALA A 533 -17.66 4.31 -15.95
CA ALA A 533 -17.88 3.97 -17.36
C ALA A 533 -18.30 5.19 -18.18
N ALA A 534 -19.17 6.05 -17.63
CA ALA A 534 -19.60 7.30 -18.28
C ALA A 534 -18.43 8.27 -18.46
N LEU A 535 -17.59 8.45 -17.44
CA LEU A 535 -16.38 9.27 -17.49
C LEU A 535 -15.40 8.75 -18.54
N ALA A 536 -15.13 7.44 -18.55
CA ALA A 536 -14.27 6.80 -19.56
C ALA A 536 -14.84 6.99 -20.98
N GLY A 537 -16.14 6.76 -21.18
CA GLY A 537 -16.83 6.97 -22.44
C GLY A 537 -16.75 8.43 -22.93
N LEU A 538 -16.93 9.40 -22.02
CA LEU A 538 -16.77 10.82 -22.33
C LEU A 538 -15.33 11.14 -22.73
N ALA A 539 -14.34 10.60 -22.02
CA ALA A 539 -12.93 10.84 -22.32
C ALA A 539 -12.48 10.26 -23.66
N VAL A 540 -13.11 9.16 -24.09
CA VAL A 540 -12.82 8.50 -25.36
C VAL A 540 -13.55 9.19 -26.53
N THR A 541 -14.82 9.56 -26.35
CA THR A 541 -15.64 10.17 -27.42
C THR A 541 -15.43 11.67 -27.57
N ARG A 542 -15.12 12.38 -26.48
CA ARG A 542 -14.94 13.84 -26.43
C ARG A 542 -13.63 14.21 -25.71
N PRO A 543 -12.46 13.84 -26.27
CA PRO A 543 -11.17 14.00 -25.60
C PRO A 543 -10.85 15.46 -25.23
N ARG A 544 -11.31 16.45 -26.00
CA ARG A 544 -11.12 17.88 -25.69
C ARG A 544 -11.76 18.30 -24.37
N ARG A 545 -12.86 17.66 -23.94
CA ARG A 545 -13.53 17.96 -22.67
C ARG A 545 -12.87 17.29 -21.46
N ALA A 546 -12.17 16.19 -21.69
CA ALA A 546 -11.45 15.44 -20.66
C ALA A 546 -9.95 15.80 -20.61
N ALA A 547 -9.50 16.72 -21.47
CA ALA A 547 -8.14 17.21 -21.46
C ALA A 547 -7.85 17.98 -20.17
N ALA A 548 -6.62 17.89 -19.68
CA ALA A 548 -6.19 18.65 -18.52
C ALA A 548 -6.44 20.14 -18.76
N PRO A 549 -7.27 20.83 -17.95
CA PRO A 549 -7.34 22.27 -18.01
C PRO A 549 -5.96 22.83 -17.65
N ASP A 550 -5.59 24.00 -18.18
CA ASP A 550 -4.36 24.71 -17.77
C ASP A 550 -4.29 24.91 -16.24
N ARG A 551 -5.44 24.88 -15.57
CA ARG A 551 -5.60 24.91 -14.11
C ARG A 551 -5.07 23.68 -13.36
N ALA A 552 -4.74 22.57 -14.03
CA ALA A 552 -4.04 21.43 -13.43
C ALA A 552 -2.50 21.57 -13.50
N ALA A 553 -1.99 22.62 -14.14
CA ALA A 553 -0.56 22.94 -14.15
C ALA A 553 0.06 23.16 -12.76
N PRO A 554 -0.62 23.78 -11.76
CA PRO A 554 -0.06 23.96 -10.42
C PRO A 554 0.27 22.63 -9.74
N LEU A 555 -0.66 21.66 -9.77
CA LEU A 555 -0.45 20.30 -9.23
C LEU A 555 0.74 19.60 -9.90
N ARG A 556 0.91 19.78 -11.22
CA ARG A 556 2.09 19.26 -11.93
C ARG A 556 3.39 19.95 -11.51
N ARG A 557 3.36 21.25 -11.24
CA ARG A 557 4.51 21.99 -10.70
C ARG A 557 4.90 21.55 -9.29
N LEU A 558 3.93 21.06 -8.49
CA LEU A 558 4.22 20.51 -7.16
C LEU A 558 5.02 19.21 -7.23
N GLN A 559 4.82 18.41 -8.27
CA GLN A 559 5.62 17.21 -8.53
C GLN A 559 6.84 17.58 -9.38
N SER A 560 7.71 18.42 -8.83
CA SER A 560 8.86 18.99 -9.54
C SER A 560 9.95 17.98 -9.88
N GLY A 561 9.90 16.76 -9.31
CA GLY A 561 10.97 15.75 -9.40
C GLY A 561 12.23 16.12 -8.62
N HIS A 562 12.24 17.27 -7.93
CA HIS A 562 13.37 17.73 -7.13
C HIS A 562 13.18 17.29 -5.69
N VAL A 563 14.18 16.58 -5.17
CA VAL A 563 14.15 16.03 -3.81
C VAL A 563 13.96 17.13 -2.77
N GLY A 564 14.59 18.30 -2.95
CA GLY A 564 14.48 19.44 -2.03
C GLY A 564 13.04 19.93 -1.83
N ASP A 565 12.23 19.95 -2.89
CA ASP A 565 10.82 20.34 -2.79
C ASP A 565 10.02 19.29 -2.00
N TYR A 566 10.32 18.01 -2.20
CA TYR A 566 9.68 16.93 -1.45
C TYR A 566 10.01 16.99 0.04
N VAL A 567 11.24 17.39 0.40
CA VAL A 567 11.62 17.66 1.80
C VAL A 567 10.82 18.84 2.37
N ALA A 568 10.68 19.93 1.62
CA ALA A 568 9.88 21.07 2.06
C ALA A 568 8.41 20.68 2.31
N TRP A 569 7.82 19.89 1.40
CA TRP A 569 6.47 19.36 1.56
C TRP A 569 6.32 18.42 2.76
N LEU A 570 7.34 17.64 3.07
CA LEU A 570 7.35 16.80 4.28
C LEU A 570 7.27 17.67 5.55
N LEU A 571 8.06 18.75 5.63
CA LEU A 571 8.02 19.67 6.77
C LEU A 571 6.67 20.38 6.89
N VAL A 572 6.11 20.85 5.77
CA VAL A 572 4.76 21.45 5.73
C VAL A 572 3.71 20.45 6.18
N GLY A 573 3.81 19.20 5.72
CA GLY A 573 2.89 18.13 6.11
C GLY A 573 2.94 17.82 7.60
N ALA A 574 4.14 17.72 8.18
CA ALA A 574 4.31 17.48 9.62
C ALA A 574 3.74 18.64 10.46
N ALA A 575 4.01 19.88 10.06
CA ALA A 575 3.46 21.06 10.73
C ALA A 575 1.92 21.13 10.61
N PHE A 576 1.38 20.79 9.44
CA PHE A 576 -0.07 20.76 9.21
C PHE A 576 -0.76 19.66 10.03
N LEU A 577 -0.17 18.47 10.10
CA LEU A 577 -0.63 17.40 10.99
C LEU A 577 -0.65 17.86 12.46
N GLY A 578 0.42 18.51 12.92
CA GLY A 578 0.49 19.06 14.28
C GLY A 578 -0.61 20.09 14.54
N ALA A 579 -0.88 20.99 13.59
CA ALA A 579 -1.95 21.97 13.71
C ALA A 579 -3.36 21.33 13.78
N LEU A 580 -3.59 20.23 13.06
CA LEU A 580 -4.85 19.48 13.12
C LEU A 580 -5.03 18.72 14.43
N ALA A 581 -3.93 18.29 15.04
CA ALA A 581 -3.92 17.51 16.29
C ALA A 581 -3.76 18.35 17.58
N LEU A 582 -3.61 19.68 17.45
CA LEU A 582 -3.38 20.62 18.55
C LEU A 582 -4.59 20.95 19.45
N PRO A 583 -5.83 21.13 18.93
CA PRO A 583 -6.89 21.83 19.65
C PRO A 583 -7.29 21.22 21.01
N GLY A 584 -7.33 19.90 21.13
CA GLY A 584 -7.65 19.19 22.37
C GLY A 584 -6.44 18.90 23.26
N VAL A 585 -5.21 19.23 22.83
CA VAL A 585 -3.97 19.07 23.60
C VAL A 585 -3.63 20.35 24.37
N LEU A 586 -3.78 21.53 23.75
CA LEU A 586 -3.43 22.82 24.38
C LEU A 586 -4.63 23.65 24.84
N GLY A 587 -5.86 23.22 24.56
CA GLY A 587 -7.09 23.94 24.88
C GLY A 587 -7.76 23.54 26.21
N GLY A 588 -7.12 22.68 27.01
CA GLY A 588 -7.62 22.15 28.29
C GLY A 588 -7.36 23.05 29.48
#